data_AF-A0A498SF06-F1
#
_entry.id   AF-A0A498SF06-F1
#
_cell.length_a   1.000
_cell.length_b   1.000
_cell.length_c   1.000
_cell.angle_alpha   90.00
_cell.angle_beta   90.00
_cell.angle_gamma   90.00
#
_symmetry.space_group_name_H-M   'P 1'
#
loop_
_entity.id
_entity.type
_entity.pdbx_description
1 polymer ?
#
loop_
_entity_poly.entity_id
_entity_poly.type
_entity_poly.pdbx_seq_one_letter_code
_entity_poly.pdbx_strand_id
1 'polypeptide(L)'
;MADSTLLRDITIKTGVVKRLVKELCYYEKEEEKLMVKLQTMQSGGDADEHIIKKQTELLQETKQMIPECARRLMNSIESLKKIIGEHKAVLQDTPEYIAAAEQIKTGTEECMKIKEAARIN
;
A
#
# COMPACT_ATOMS: atom_id res chain seq x y z
N MET A 1 0.31 -32.73 9.14
CA MET A 1 0.59 -32.01 7.86
C MET A 1 -0.40 -30.87 7.75
N ALA A 2 -0.01 -29.72 7.19
CA ALA A 2 -0.93 -28.59 7.02
C ALA A 2 -2.05 -28.97 6.04
N ASP A 3 -3.29 -28.58 6.36
CA ASP A 3 -4.45 -28.82 5.51
C ASP A 3 -4.34 -28.05 4.19
N SER A 4 -4.66 -28.70 3.07
CA SER A 4 -4.56 -28.09 1.74
C SER A 4 -5.50 -26.89 1.58
N THR A 5 -6.64 -26.87 2.28
CA THR A 5 -7.58 -25.74 2.25
C THR A 5 -6.97 -24.52 2.94
N LEU A 6 -6.32 -24.73 4.09
CA LEU A 6 -5.60 -23.69 4.82
C LEU A 6 -4.44 -23.09 4.00
N LEU A 7 -3.62 -23.93 3.38
CA LEU A 7 -2.50 -23.47 2.53
C LEU A 7 -2.99 -22.62 1.35
N ARG A 8 -4.10 -23.03 0.73
CA ARG A 8 -4.74 -22.27 -0.34
C ARG A 8 -5.26 -20.92 0.15
N ASP A 9 -5.91 -20.87 1.31
CA ASP A 9 -6.44 -19.62 1.87
C ASP A 9 -5.32 -18.62 2.20
N ILE A 10 -4.22 -19.09 2.79
CA ILE A 10 -3.03 -18.28 3.06
C ILE A 10 -2.46 -17.72 1.76
N THR A 11 -2.34 -18.56 0.72
CA THR A 11 -1.85 -18.13 -0.59
C THR A 11 -2.72 -17.02 -1.19
N ILE A 12 -4.05 -17.18 -1.11
CA ILE A 12 -5.01 -16.18 -1.60
C ILE A 12 -4.86 -14.87 -0.83
N LYS A 13 -4.87 -14.92 0.50
CA LYS A 13 -4.74 -13.73 1.36
C LYS A 13 -3.39 -13.03 1.19
N THR A 14 -2.31 -13.79 1.03
CA THR A 14 -0.97 -13.27 0.69
C THR A 14 -1.01 -12.53 -0.65
N GLY A 15 -1.66 -13.12 -1.67
CA GLY A 15 -1.85 -12.46 -2.96
C GLY A 15 -2.67 -11.16 -2.88
N VAL A 16 -3.67 -11.10 -2.00
CA VAL A 16 -4.44 -9.86 -1.74
C VAL A 16 -3.52 -8.78 -1.17
N VAL A 17 -2.76 -9.07 -0.11
CA VAL A 17 -1.81 -8.12 0.48
C VAL A 17 -0.80 -7.64 -0.57
N LYS A 18 -0.24 -8.54 -1.37
CA LYS A 18 0.70 -8.20 -2.44
C LYS A 18 0.13 -7.23 -3.48
N ARG A 19 -1.13 -7.40 -3.87
CA ARG A 19 -1.79 -6.48 -4.82
C ARG A 19 -2.05 -5.12 -4.20
N LEU A 20 -2.52 -5.08 -2.94
CA LEU A 20 -2.77 -3.83 -2.23
C LEU A 20 -1.48 -3.04 -1.98
N VAL A 21 -0.35 -3.70 -1.72
CA VAL A 21 0.97 -3.04 -1.66
C VAL A 21 1.30 -2.37 -3.00
N LYS A 22 1.11 -3.07 -4.12
CA LYS A 22 1.39 -2.49 -5.44
C LYS A 22 0.47 -1.31 -5.78
N GLU A 23 -0.81 -1.42 -5.45
CA GLU A 23 -1.79 -0.34 -5.64
C GLU A 23 -1.39 0.90 -4.84
N LEU A 24 -1.00 0.70 -3.58
CA LEU A 24 -0.53 1.77 -2.71
C LEU A 24 0.71 2.46 -3.26
N CYS A 25 1.76 1.71 -3.60
CA CYS A 25 2.98 2.25 -4.18
C CYS A 25 2.76 2.93 -5.54
N TYR A 26 1.73 2.51 -6.29
CA TYR A 26 1.37 3.18 -7.54
C TYR A 26 0.83 4.58 -7.28
N TYR A 27 -0.11 4.72 -6.35
CA TYR A 27 -0.69 6.02 -5.99
C TYR A 27 0.34 6.96 -5.35
N GLU A 28 1.26 6.46 -4.53
CA GLU A 28 2.38 7.25 -3.99
C GLU A 28 3.26 7.83 -5.09
N LYS A 29 3.67 6.99 -6.06
CA LYS A 29 4.49 7.44 -7.19
C LYS A 29 3.75 8.44 -8.08
N GLU A 30 2.44 8.29 -8.21
CA GLU A 30 1.62 9.23 -8.97
C GLU A 30 1.50 10.57 -8.24
N GLU A 31 1.27 10.56 -6.92
CA GLU A 31 1.30 11.77 -6.09
C GLU A 31 2.65 12.51 -6.23
N GLU A 32 3.77 11.80 -6.11
CA GLU A 32 5.11 12.38 -6.25
C GLU A 32 5.30 13.04 -7.62
N LYS A 33 4.94 12.36 -8.71
CA LYS A 33 5.04 12.92 -10.07
C LYS A 33 4.18 14.17 -10.24
N LEU A 34 2.94 14.14 -9.76
CA LEU A 34 2.01 15.27 -9.85
C LEU A 34 2.50 16.45 -9.01
N MET A 35 3.09 16.19 -7.85
CA MET A 35 3.71 17.20 -6.97
C MET A 35 4.93 17.85 -7.62
N VAL A 36 5.87 17.06 -8.16
CA VAL A 36 7.05 17.58 -8.87
C VAL A 36 6.64 18.42 -10.08
N LYS A 37 5.63 17.95 -10.83
CA LYS A 37 5.08 18.72 -11.97
C LYS A 37 4.49 20.05 -11.52
N LEU A 38 3.69 20.05 -10.44
CA LEU A 38 3.10 21.27 -9.89
C LEU A 38 4.17 22.27 -9.43
N GLN A 39 5.20 21.80 -8.71
CA GLN A 39 6.32 22.64 -8.26
C GLN A 39 7.11 23.24 -9.43
N THR A 40 7.32 22.45 -10.50
CA THR A 40 7.99 22.93 -11.72
C THR A 40 7.17 24.04 -12.40
N MET A 41 5.85 23.87 -12.48
CA MET A 41 4.95 24.88 -13.05
C MET A 41 4.94 26.18 -12.24
N GLN A 42 4.93 26.07 -10.91
CA GLN A 42 4.95 27.23 -10.01
C GLN A 42 6.30 27.96 -10.05
N SER A 43 7.41 27.22 -10.13
CA SER A 43 8.77 27.78 -10.15
C SER A 43 9.13 28.42 -11.49
N GLY A 44 8.51 27.98 -12.58
CA GLY A 44 8.71 28.54 -13.92
C GLY A 44 8.11 29.92 -14.13
N GLY A 45 7.21 30.39 -13.26
CA GLY A 45 6.61 31.72 -13.31
C GLY A 45 5.65 32.02 -14.49
N ASP A 46 5.75 31.27 -15.58
CA ASP A 46 5.00 31.50 -16.83
C ASP A 46 3.74 30.63 -16.99
N ALA A 47 3.44 29.77 -16.00
CA ALA A 47 2.28 28.89 -16.06
C ALA A 47 0.99 29.62 -15.65
N ASP A 48 -0.03 29.51 -16.50
CA ASP A 48 -1.38 30.06 -16.26
C ASP A 48 -1.99 29.51 -14.96
N GLU A 49 -2.54 30.41 -14.14
CA GLU A 49 -3.19 30.10 -12.84
C GLU A 49 -4.28 29.03 -12.97
N HIS A 50 -5.07 29.05 -14.04
CA HIS A 50 -6.11 28.06 -14.29
C HIS A 50 -5.50 26.65 -14.48
N ILE A 51 -4.34 26.55 -15.12
CA ILE A 51 -3.64 25.28 -15.32
C ILE A 51 -3.03 24.79 -14.00
N ILE A 52 -2.43 25.69 -13.21
CA ILE A 52 -1.90 25.37 -11.87
C ILE A 52 -3.02 24.85 -10.97
N LYS A 53 -4.19 25.52 -10.97
CA LYS A 53 -5.36 25.09 -10.19
C LYS A 53 -5.81 23.69 -10.59
N LYS A 54 -5.96 23.43 -11.89
CA LYS A 54 -6.36 22.11 -12.38
C LYS A 54 -5.35 21.01 -12.03
N GLN A 55 -4.06 21.32 -12.11
CA GLN A 55 -3.00 20.39 -11.70
C GLN A 55 -3.02 20.12 -10.18
N THR A 56 -3.41 21.11 -9.38
CA THR A 56 -3.58 20.99 -7.92
C THR A 56 -4.79 20.11 -7.57
N GLU A 57 -5.92 20.29 -8.26
CA GLU A 57 -7.11 19.45 -8.10
C GLU A 57 -6.79 17.98 -8.41
N LEU A 58 -6.08 17.70 -9.50
CA LEU A 58 -5.64 16.34 -9.85
C LEU A 58 -4.71 15.71 -8.80
N LEU A 59 -3.78 16.49 -8.25
CA LEU A 59 -2.92 16.04 -7.15
C LEU A 59 -3.76 15.68 -5.91
N GLN A 60 -4.75 16.52 -5.59
CA GLN A 60 -5.61 16.30 -4.43
C GLN A 60 -6.49 15.05 -4.59
N GLU A 61 -7.07 14.81 -5.78
CA GLU A 61 -7.82 13.61 -6.10
C GLU A 61 -6.97 12.34 -5.92
N THR A 62 -5.73 12.38 -6.42
CA THR A 62 -4.77 11.27 -6.28
C THR A 62 -4.43 11.03 -4.80
N LYS A 63 -4.15 12.09 -4.05
CA LYS A 63 -3.82 12.03 -2.62
C LYS A 63 -4.96 11.44 -1.78
N GLN A 64 -6.22 11.70 -2.16
CA GLN A 64 -7.39 11.15 -1.48
C GLN A 64 -7.53 9.62 -1.62
N MET A 65 -6.89 9.00 -2.62
CA MET A 65 -6.93 7.54 -2.81
C MET A 65 -6.01 6.78 -1.84
N ILE A 66 -4.91 7.41 -1.41
CA ILE A 66 -3.86 6.77 -0.61
C ILE A 66 -4.37 6.28 0.76
N PRO A 67 -5.13 7.09 1.55
CA PRO A 67 -5.63 6.66 2.86
C PRO A 67 -6.51 5.41 2.78
N GLU A 68 -7.38 5.31 1.78
CA GLU A 68 -8.29 4.17 1.62
C GLU A 68 -7.53 2.91 1.17
N CYS A 69 -6.53 3.06 0.31
CA CYS A 69 -5.64 1.96 -0.06
C CYS A 69 -4.85 1.45 1.16
N ALA A 70 -4.28 2.36 1.95
CA ALA A 70 -3.57 2.02 3.18
C ALA A 70 -4.48 1.31 4.20
N ARG A 71 -5.72 1.78 4.36
CA ARG A 71 -6.72 1.14 5.24
C ARG A 71 -7.05 -0.29 4.81
N ARG A 72 -7.32 -0.50 3.52
CA ARG A 72 -7.59 -1.85 2.96
C ARG A 72 -6.39 -2.77 3.13
N LEU A 73 -5.16 -2.26 2.94
CA LEU A 73 -3.92 -2.99 3.16
C LEU A 73 -3.77 -3.40 4.63
N MET A 74 -3.94 -2.48 5.58
CA MET A 74 -3.86 -2.78 7.02
C MET A 74 -4.84 -3.88 7.43
N ASN A 75 -6.11 -3.78 7.01
CA ASN A 75 -7.11 -4.81 7.32
C ASN A 75 -6.73 -6.19 6.76
N SER A 76 -6.18 -6.22 5.54
CA SER A 76 -5.73 -7.47 4.91
C SER A 76 -4.50 -8.06 5.60
N ILE A 77 -3.57 -7.21 6.04
CA ILE A 77 -2.40 -7.62 6.84
C ILE A 77 -2.85 -8.21 8.18
N GLU A 78 -3.81 -7.57 8.88
CA GLU A 78 -4.35 -8.09 10.13
C GLU A 78 -5.03 -9.44 9.95
N SER A 79 -5.83 -9.59 8.89
CA SER A 79 -6.44 -10.89 8.55
C SER A 79 -5.37 -11.96 8.28
N LEU A 80 -4.31 -11.63 7.54
CA LEU A 80 -3.23 -12.56 7.23
C LEU A 80 -2.40 -12.91 8.48
N LYS A 81 -2.11 -11.93 9.34
CA LYS A 81 -1.43 -12.14 10.63
C LYS A 81 -2.23 -13.09 11.52
N LYS A 82 -3.55 -12.90 11.59
CA LYS A 82 -4.44 -13.73 12.40
C LYS A 82 -4.38 -15.19 11.98
N ILE A 83 -4.59 -15.49 10.69
CA ILE A 83 -4.63 -16.87 10.21
C ILE A 83 -3.28 -17.59 10.37
N ILE A 84 -2.15 -16.92 10.07
CA ILE A 84 -0.84 -17.57 10.25
C ILE A 84 -0.45 -17.69 11.72
N GLY A 85 -0.99 -16.85 12.60
CA GLY A 85 -0.80 -16.91 14.04
C GLY A 85 -1.57 -18.08 14.67
N GLU A 86 -2.86 -18.20 14.33
CA GLU A 86 -3.75 -19.28 14.81
C GLU A 86 -3.24 -20.68 14.43
N HIS A 87 -2.56 -20.79 13.28
CA HIS A 87 -2.08 -22.05 12.73
C HIS A 87 -0.55 -22.18 12.71
N LYS A 88 0.18 -21.37 13.47
CA LYS A 88 1.66 -21.30 13.40
C LYS A 88 2.35 -22.67 13.51
N ALA A 89 1.90 -23.51 14.44
CA ALA A 89 2.53 -24.81 14.72
C ALA A 89 2.53 -25.78 13.53
N VAL A 90 1.59 -25.62 12.58
CA VAL A 90 1.49 -26.47 11.38
C VAL A 90 2.01 -25.77 10.12
N LEU A 91 2.23 -24.45 10.18
CA LEU A 91 2.58 -23.62 9.04
C LEU A 91 4.04 -23.19 9.00
N GLN A 92 4.72 -23.10 10.15
CA GLN A 92 6.03 -22.43 10.25
C GLN A 92 7.11 -22.91 9.28
N ASP A 93 7.03 -24.16 8.81
CA ASP A 93 8.00 -24.78 7.89
C ASP A 93 7.49 -24.84 6.44
N THR A 94 6.35 -24.22 6.12
CA THR A 94 5.77 -24.23 4.76
C THR A 94 6.15 -22.98 3.97
N PRO A 95 6.29 -23.09 2.64
CA PRO A 95 6.61 -21.93 1.80
C PRO A 95 5.52 -20.84 1.86
N GLU A 96 4.26 -21.22 2.06
CA GLU A 96 3.14 -20.29 2.19
C GLU A 96 3.28 -19.41 3.45
N TYR A 97 3.76 -19.96 4.56
CA TYR A 97 4.01 -19.19 5.78
C TYR A 97 5.13 -18.18 5.57
N ILE A 98 6.23 -18.59 4.94
CA ILE A 98 7.37 -17.73 4.65
C ILE A 98 6.93 -16.57 3.75
N ALA A 99 6.20 -16.87 2.67
CA ALA A 99 5.68 -15.87 1.75
C ALA A 99 4.68 -14.92 2.44
N ALA A 100 3.80 -15.45 3.30
CA ALA A 100 2.87 -14.62 4.07
C ALA A 100 3.59 -13.69 5.04
N ALA A 101 4.60 -14.19 5.77
CA ALA A 101 5.37 -13.42 6.73
C ALA A 101 6.19 -12.31 6.04
N GLU A 102 6.81 -12.61 4.90
CA GLU A 102 7.50 -11.62 4.08
C GLU A 102 6.52 -10.53 3.61
N GLN A 103 5.38 -10.95 3.06
CA GLN A 103 4.40 -10.00 2.53
C GLN A 103 3.75 -9.13 3.62
N ILE A 104 3.56 -9.68 4.82
CA ILE A 104 3.14 -8.93 6.01
C ILE A 104 4.18 -7.87 6.38
N LYS A 105 5.47 -8.24 6.39
CA LYS A 105 6.56 -7.33 6.70
C LYS A 105 6.58 -6.17 5.71
N THR A 106 6.66 -6.46 4.41
CA THR A 106 6.65 -5.45 3.35
C THR A 106 5.42 -4.55 3.45
N GLY A 107 4.22 -5.13 3.57
CA GLY A 107 2.99 -4.33 3.67
C GLY A 107 2.93 -3.45 4.92
N THR A 108 3.49 -3.92 6.05
CA THR A 108 3.54 -3.13 7.28
C THR A 108 4.51 -1.96 7.13
N GLU A 109 5.68 -2.18 6.52
CA GLU A 109 6.68 -1.14 6.24
C GLU A 109 6.10 -0.05 5.33
N GLU A 110 5.43 -0.41 4.23
CA GLU A 110 4.78 0.58 3.35
C GLU A 110 3.69 1.39 4.08
N CYS A 111 2.84 0.74 4.89
CA CYS A 111 1.86 1.46 5.70
C CYS A 111 2.49 2.41 6.72
N MET A 112 3.66 2.07 7.28
CA MET A 112 4.37 2.94 8.22
C MET A 112 4.90 4.19 7.52
N LYS A 113 5.53 4.06 6.34
CA LYS A 113 6.02 5.20 5.55
C LYS A 113 4.91 6.22 5.28
N ILE A 114 3.71 5.77 4.92
CA ILE A 114 2.55 6.65 4.68
C ILE A 114 2.12 7.37 5.95
N LYS A 115 2.06 6.66 7.08
CA LYS A 115 1.70 7.28 8.36
C LYS A 115 2.72 8.33 8.77
N GLU A 116 4.00 8.12 8.48
CA GLU A 116 5.07 9.09 8.72
C GLU A 116 4.93 10.30 7.79
N ALA A 117 4.75 10.07 6.48
CA ALA A 117 4.53 11.14 5.51
C ALA A 117 3.27 11.98 5.83
N ALA A 118 2.21 11.35 6.34
CA ALA A 118 0.99 12.04 6.78
C ALA A 118 1.13 12.81 8.10
N ARG A 119 2.16 12.53 8.92
CA ARG A 119 2.45 13.26 10.18
C ARG A 119 3.36 14.47 9.98
N ILE A 120 4.09 14.52 8.86
CA ILE A 120 5.07 15.58 8.55
C ILE A 120 4.43 16.73 7.75
N ASN A 121 3.26 16.49 7.13
CA ASN A 121 2.46 17.49 6.41
C ASN A 121 1.36 18.07 7.30
#